data_AF-A0A7V4KCI4-F1
#
_entry.id   AF-A0A7V4KCI4-F1
#
_cell.length_a   1.000
_cell.length_b   1.000
_cell.length_c   1.000
_cell.angle_alpha   90.00
_cell.angle_beta   90.00
_cell.angle_gamma   90.00
#
_symmetry.space_group_name_H-M   'P 1'
#
loop_
_entity.id
_entity.type
_entity.pdbx_description
1 polymer ?
#
loop_
_entity_poly.entity_id
_entity_poly.type
_entity_poly.pdbx_seq_one_letter_code
_entity_poly.pdbx_strand_id
1 'polypeptide(L)'
;MLFLFTAFTFVFLTVLYHPAIVFGLTLEEILEKSKTDPDFAWDMYLSYISQLSPNVSTSESKKIEQVGRILNAKRKLKMLDFAIKEDVEGLIRFLKTSSIQSTMKYHILEIFGEENLVEYLDKNLSHNLEVLLLTNIFTVDVKHYAESVLDVISRDAKAKEKFLDIILKRLEKKDMFVNAMFEKMYQRYSSAEKEIRTSILELYKDFKTYGYTDTRFENILNKTSKTWYKFWHSFMEISSYLSRFADNFVFLTVALAIVTMLVLFSISFVRYKIFYILGLKKFAALTYRKIVDKDPLNEDKRLTLAQLYEEAGMFEEAMNEYNFLKRIKLE
;
A
#
# COMPACT_ATOMS: atom_id res chain seq x y z
N MET A 1 10.92 28.87 -80.11
CA MET A 1 11.76 27.65 -79.96
C MET A 1 13.14 27.95 -79.39
N LEU A 2 13.85 28.98 -79.87
CA LEU A 2 15.20 29.33 -79.38
C LEU A 2 15.27 29.66 -77.87
N PHE A 3 14.24 30.31 -77.33
CA PHE A 3 14.17 30.74 -75.92
C PHE A 3 13.98 29.59 -74.91
N LEU A 4 13.33 28.50 -75.34
CA LEU A 4 13.13 27.32 -74.49
C LEU A 4 14.40 26.49 -74.40
N PHE A 5 15.19 26.47 -75.47
CA PHE A 5 16.44 25.71 -75.53
C PHE A 5 17.55 26.38 -74.70
N THR A 6 17.61 27.71 -74.68
CA THR A 6 18.56 28.47 -73.86
C THR A 6 18.22 28.43 -72.36
N ALA A 7 16.93 28.43 -72.00
CA ALA A 7 16.52 28.28 -70.61
C ALA A 7 16.84 26.86 -70.08
N PHE A 8 16.64 25.82 -70.90
CA PHE A 8 16.95 24.45 -70.51
C PHE A 8 18.45 24.20 -70.38
N THR A 9 19.27 24.72 -71.29
CA THR A 9 20.73 24.63 -71.16
C THR A 9 21.25 25.44 -69.97
N PHE A 10 20.65 26.59 -69.65
CA PHE A 10 21.04 27.36 -68.47
C PHE A 10 20.67 26.65 -67.16
N VAL A 11 19.48 26.04 -67.06
CA VAL A 11 19.10 25.21 -65.90
C VAL A 11 19.99 23.97 -65.78
N PHE A 12 20.25 23.28 -66.89
CA PHE A 12 21.11 22.10 -66.91
C PHE A 12 22.57 22.44 -66.58
N LEU A 13 23.07 23.60 -67.03
CA LEU A 13 24.37 24.14 -66.64
C LEU A 13 24.39 24.58 -65.17
N THR A 14 23.34 25.15 -64.60
CA THR A 14 23.29 25.46 -63.15
C THR A 14 23.28 24.22 -62.26
N VAL A 15 22.69 23.11 -62.75
CA VAL A 15 22.69 21.80 -62.08
C VAL A 15 24.03 21.08 -62.24
N LEU A 16 24.71 21.22 -63.38
CA LEU A 16 26.03 20.63 -63.64
C LEU A 16 27.21 21.45 -63.09
N TYR A 17 27.08 22.78 -62.98
CA TYR A 17 28.06 23.70 -62.38
C TYR A 17 27.81 24.00 -60.90
N HIS A 18 27.06 23.15 -60.20
CA HIS A 18 27.21 22.98 -58.75
C HIS A 18 27.99 21.69 -58.41
N PRO A 19 29.32 21.62 -58.60
CA PRO A 19 30.12 20.51 -58.05
C PRO A 19 30.40 20.67 -56.54
N ALA A 20 29.65 21.50 -55.81
CA ALA A 20 29.98 21.90 -54.43
C ALA A 20 28.82 21.77 -53.42
N ILE A 21 27.74 21.05 -53.76
CA ILE A 21 26.87 20.45 -52.73
C ILE A 21 27.05 18.94 -52.83
N VAL A 22 28.31 18.50 -52.75
CA VAL A 22 28.58 17.20 -52.16
C VAL A 22 28.04 17.32 -50.75
N PHE A 23 27.01 16.55 -50.41
CA PHE A 23 26.51 16.41 -49.04
C PHE A 23 27.71 16.06 -48.16
N GLY A 24 28.31 17.07 -47.54
CA GLY A 24 29.43 16.90 -46.63
C GLY A 24 28.90 16.14 -45.44
N LEU A 25 29.41 14.93 -45.24
CA LEU A 25 29.09 14.10 -44.08
C LEU A 25 29.14 14.97 -42.82
N THR A 26 28.04 15.03 -42.06
CA THR A 26 27.97 15.85 -40.83
C THR A 26 28.18 15.01 -39.57
N LEU A 27 28.60 15.66 -38.48
CA LEU A 27 28.71 15.00 -37.18
C LEU A 27 27.33 14.51 -36.69
N GLU A 28 26.26 15.24 -36.98
CA GLU A 28 24.89 14.86 -36.66
C GLU A 28 24.47 13.59 -37.42
N GLU A 29 24.76 13.49 -38.72
CA GLU A 29 24.48 12.28 -39.52
C GLU A 29 25.23 11.06 -38.97
N ILE A 30 26.48 11.25 -38.54
CA ILE A 30 27.28 10.20 -37.90
C ILE A 30 26.63 9.76 -36.57
N LEU A 31 26.21 10.70 -35.73
CA LEU A 31 25.54 10.41 -34.47
C LEU A 31 24.22 9.67 -34.70
N GLU A 32 23.40 10.10 -35.65
CA GLU A 32 22.16 9.39 -35.98
C GLU A 32 22.42 7.97 -36.49
N LYS A 33 23.45 7.80 -37.34
CA LYS A 33 23.84 6.45 -37.79
C LYS A 33 24.28 5.57 -36.62
N SER A 34 24.96 6.14 -35.62
CA SER A 34 25.42 5.42 -34.42
C SER A 34 24.29 4.82 -33.59
N LYS A 35 23.04 5.30 -33.75
CA LYS A 35 21.86 4.73 -33.09
C LYS A 35 21.38 3.42 -33.71
N THR A 36 21.97 3.02 -34.84
CA THR A 36 21.68 1.75 -35.52
C THR A 36 22.92 0.89 -35.72
N ASP A 37 24.05 1.51 -36.08
CA ASP A 37 25.30 0.81 -36.37
C ASP A 37 26.51 1.64 -35.89
N PRO A 38 26.95 1.45 -34.62
CA PRO A 38 28.06 2.19 -34.03
C PRO A 38 29.41 1.90 -34.68
N ASP A 39 29.61 0.69 -35.20
CA ASP A 39 30.87 0.31 -35.85
C ASP A 39 30.96 1.03 -37.20
N PHE A 40 29.89 1.06 -38.00
CA PHE A 40 29.88 1.82 -39.24
C PHE A 40 29.92 3.35 -39.01
N ALA A 41 29.22 3.85 -37.99
CA ALA A 41 29.30 5.28 -37.63
C ALA A 41 30.71 5.71 -37.23
N TRP A 42 31.49 4.82 -36.62
CA TRP A 42 32.90 5.07 -36.33
C TRP A 42 33.75 5.17 -37.60
N ASP A 43 33.49 4.32 -38.60
CA ASP A 43 34.18 4.42 -39.89
C ASP A 43 33.83 5.73 -40.61
N MET A 44 32.55 6.16 -40.55
CA MET A 44 32.12 7.47 -41.03
C MET A 44 32.84 8.61 -40.29
N TYR A 45 32.97 8.51 -38.97
CA TYR A 45 33.73 9.48 -38.17
C TYR A 45 35.21 9.56 -38.56
N LEU A 46 35.88 8.42 -38.77
CA LEU A 46 37.26 8.40 -39.24
C LEU A 46 37.41 9.04 -40.62
N SER A 47 36.47 8.79 -41.53
CA SER A 47 36.40 9.46 -42.83
C SER A 47 36.22 10.96 -42.67
N TYR A 48 35.29 11.39 -41.82
CA TYR A 48 35.03 12.81 -41.53
C TYR A 48 36.29 13.53 -41.06
N ILE A 49 36.99 13.00 -40.05
CA ILE A 49 38.18 13.66 -39.51
C ILE A 49 39.34 13.70 -40.53
N SER A 50 39.43 12.74 -41.44
CA SER A 50 40.48 12.70 -42.48
C SER A 50 40.34 13.80 -43.53
N GLN A 51 39.15 14.39 -43.66
CA GLN A 51 38.82 15.44 -44.62
C GLN A 51 38.91 16.85 -44.02
N LEU A 52 39.20 16.96 -42.72
CA LEU A 52 39.26 18.24 -42.02
C LEU A 52 40.47 19.07 -42.46
N SER A 53 40.25 20.38 -42.56
CA SER A 53 41.33 21.35 -42.73
C SER A 53 42.27 21.34 -41.52
N PRO A 54 43.58 21.59 -41.70
CA PRO A 54 44.53 21.70 -40.58
C PRO A 54 44.18 22.82 -39.57
N ASN A 55 43.33 23.78 -39.93
CA ASN A 55 42.94 24.91 -39.08
C ASN A 55 41.48 24.82 -38.60
N VAL A 56 41.14 23.75 -37.87
CA VAL A 56 39.82 23.61 -37.22
C VAL A 56 39.72 24.51 -36.00
N SER A 57 38.58 25.20 -35.83
CA SER A 57 38.36 26.06 -34.67
C SER A 57 38.34 25.26 -33.36
N THR A 58 38.71 25.88 -32.23
CA THR A 58 38.67 25.20 -30.92
C THR A 58 37.28 24.68 -30.56
N SER A 59 36.22 25.40 -30.93
CA SER A 59 34.84 24.98 -30.68
C SER A 59 34.47 23.72 -31.48
N GLU A 60 34.84 23.70 -32.75
CA GLU A 60 34.58 22.58 -33.64
C GLU A 60 35.41 21.36 -33.26
N SER A 61 36.68 21.55 -32.91
CA SER A 61 37.54 20.48 -32.39
C SER A 61 36.96 19.79 -31.15
N LYS A 62 36.41 20.56 -30.19
CA LYS A 62 35.72 20.02 -29.02
C LYS A 62 34.49 19.18 -29.39
N LYS A 63 33.69 19.63 -30.37
CA LYS A 63 32.53 18.88 -30.86
C LYS A 63 32.94 17.56 -31.50
N ILE A 64 33.98 17.59 -32.36
CA ILE A 64 34.54 16.40 -33.00
C ILE A 64 35.00 15.40 -31.95
N GLU A 65 35.77 15.85 -30.97
CA GLU A 65 36.26 15.00 -29.89
C GLU A 65 35.11 14.39 -29.09
N GLN A 66 34.09 15.18 -28.75
CA GLN A 66 32.90 14.71 -28.05
C GLN A 66 32.17 13.61 -28.84
N VAL A 67 31.96 13.80 -30.14
CA VAL A 67 31.36 12.76 -31.00
C VAL A 67 32.23 11.51 -31.02
N GLY A 68 33.55 11.64 -31.16
CA GLY A 68 34.47 10.52 -31.08
C GLY A 68 34.35 9.72 -29.78
N ARG A 69 34.23 10.39 -28.63
CA ARG A 69 34.04 9.73 -27.33
C ARG A 69 32.70 8.99 -27.24
N ILE A 70 31.61 9.61 -27.68
CA ILE A 70 30.27 8.98 -27.75
C ILE A 70 30.32 7.70 -28.59
N LEU A 71 30.87 7.79 -29.81
CA LEU A 71 30.94 6.64 -30.73
C LEU A 71 31.78 5.51 -30.14
N ASN A 72 32.95 5.82 -29.58
CA ASN A 72 33.77 4.83 -28.91
C ASN A 72 33.03 4.16 -27.74
N ALA A 73 32.34 4.93 -26.90
CA ALA A 73 31.55 4.40 -25.79
C ALA A 73 30.43 3.46 -26.29
N LYS A 74 29.68 3.85 -27.32
CA LYS A 74 28.66 2.99 -27.95
C LYS A 74 29.24 1.69 -28.47
N ARG A 75 30.40 1.72 -29.12
CA ARG A 75 31.09 0.51 -29.59
C ARG A 75 31.49 -0.43 -28.45
N LYS A 76 31.94 0.11 -27.31
CA LYS A 76 32.26 -0.69 -26.11
C LYS A 76 31.01 -1.31 -25.48
N LEU A 77 29.87 -0.64 -25.59
CA LEU A 77 28.59 -1.08 -25.03
C LEU A 77 27.62 -1.68 -26.08
N LYS A 78 28.12 -2.11 -27.24
CA LYS A 78 27.25 -2.48 -28.39
C LYS A 78 26.31 -3.66 -28.19
N MET A 79 26.53 -4.46 -27.16
CA MET A 79 25.63 -5.55 -26.77
C MET A 79 24.44 -5.06 -25.93
N LEU A 80 24.42 -3.78 -25.55
CA LEU A 80 23.39 -3.18 -24.72
C LEU A 80 22.54 -2.24 -25.57
N ASP A 81 21.33 -2.70 -25.89
CA ASP A 81 20.37 -1.96 -26.72
C ASP A 81 20.14 -0.52 -26.25
N PHE A 82 20.08 -0.30 -24.93
CA PHE A 82 19.87 1.03 -24.37
C PHE A 82 21.01 2.00 -24.70
N ALA A 83 22.24 1.52 -24.80
CA ALA A 83 23.41 2.34 -25.09
C ALA A 83 23.43 2.76 -26.56
N ILE A 84 22.99 1.86 -27.46
CA ILE A 84 22.93 2.15 -28.89
C ILE A 84 21.80 3.11 -29.20
N LYS A 85 20.60 2.81 -28.70
CA LYS A 85 19.38 3.58 -28.94
C LYS A 85 19.27 4.85 -28.10
N GLU A 86 20.20 5.10 -27.18
CA GLU A 86 20.14 6.20 -26.21
C GLU A 86 18.84 6.16 -25.37
N ASP A 87 18.40 4.95 -25.00
CA ASP A 87 17.15 4.70 -24.27
C ASP A 87 17.37 4.74 -22.75
N VAL A 88 17.04 5.86 -22.11
CA VAL A 88 17.16 6.03 -20.64
C VAL A 88 16.28 5.04 -19.87
N GLU A 89 15.08 4.72 -20.37
CA GLU A 89 14.20 3.72 -19.74
C GLU A 89 14.80 2.31 -19.84
N GLY A 90 15.43 2.01 -20.97
CA GLY A 90 16.22 0.80 -21.15
C GLY A 90 17.38 0.68 -20.17
N LEU A 91 18.08 1.79 -19.91
CA LEU A 91 19.14 1.87 -18.91
C LEU A 91 18.59 1.62 -17.49
N ILE A 92 17.45 2.20 -17.13
CA ILE A 92 16.80 1.97 -15.83
C ILE A 92 16.39 0.50 -15.68
N ARG A 93 15.80 -0.12 -16.73
CA ARG A 93 15.47 -1.55 -16.72
C ARG A 93 16.71 -2.42 -16.50
N PHE A 94 17.82 -2.08 -17.12
CA PHE A 94 19.09 -2.77 -16.94
C PHE A 94 19.58 -2.68 -15.48
N LEU A 95 19.58 -1.48 -14.90
CA LEU A 95 20.01 -1.21 -13.52
C LEU A 95 19.21 -1.97 -12.45
N LYS A 96 17.94 -2.29 -12.72
CA LYS A 96 17.09 -3.07 -11.79
C LYS A 96 17.60 -4.49 -11.57
N THR A 97 18.33 -5.03 -12.53
CA THR A 97 18.73 -6.45 -12.55
C THR A 97 20.24 -6.63 -12.52
N SER A 98 20.99 -5.62 -12.94
CA SER A 98 22.43 -5.73 -13.20
C SER A 98 23.23 -4.68 -12.42
N SER A 99 24.39 -5.08 -11.89
CA SER A 99 25.37 -4.17 -11.30
C SER A 99 26.29 -3.58 -12.38
N ILE A 100 26.69 -2.32 -12.23
CA ILE A 100 27.55 -1.64 -13.20
C ILE A 100 28.99 -1.53 -12.68
N GLN A 101 29.94 -1.96 -13.51
CA GLN A 101 31.38 -1.75 -13.27
C GLN A 101 31.81 -0.32 -13.61
N SER A 102 32.85 0.20 -12.95
CA SER A 102 33.29 1.60 -13.13
C SER A 102 33.58 1.99 -14.59
N THR A 103 34.15 1.09 -15.38
CA THR A 103 34.42 1.31 -16.81
C THR A 103 33.14 1.49 -17.63
N MET A 104 32.09 0.73 -17.29
CA MET A 104 30.79 0.86 -17.93
C MET A 104 30.09 2.16 -17.53
N LYS A 105 30.24 2.62 -16.27
CA LYS A 105 29.71 3.93 -15.83
C LYS A 105 30.27 5.06 -16.70
N TYR A 106 31.59 5.07 -16.93
CA TYR A 106 32.24 6.07 -17.77
C TYR A 106 31.64 6.10 -19.18
N HIS A 107 31.49 4.94 -19.83
CA HIS A 107 30.90 4.87 -21.17
C HIS A 107 29.42 5.30 -21.20
N ILE A 108 28.64 4.98 -20.17
CA ILE A 108 27.25 5.44 -20.05
C ILE A 108 27.21 6.97 -19.93
N LEU A 109 28.07 7.56 -19.11
CA LEU A 109 28.14 9.02 -18.95
C LEU A 109 28.58 9.73 -20.23
N GLU A 110 29.49 9.16 -21.02
CA GLU A 110 29.84 9.73 -22.33
C GLU A 110 28.65 9.71 -23.30
N ILE A 111 27.81 8.67 -23.28
CA ILE A 111 26.65 8.54 -24.19
C ILE A 111 25.51 9.47 -23.78
N PHE A 112 25.13 9.44 -22.50
CA PHE A 112 23.93 10.11 -22.03
C PHE A 112 24.19 11.52 -21.51
N GLY A 113 25.40 11.79 -20.99
CA GLY A 113 25.71 13.01 -20.26
C GLY A 113 25.15 12.98 -18.82
N GLU A 114 25.98 13.37 -17.85
CA GLU A 114 25.57 13.43 -16.44
C GLU A 114 24.40 14.41 -16.24
N GLU A 115 24.49 15.61 -16.82
CA GLU A 115 23.48 16.66 -16.70
C GLU A 115 22.10 16.19 -17.20
N ASN A 116 22.07 15.52 -18.36
CA ASN A 116 20.82 15.01 -18.94
C ASN A 116 20.20 13.90 -18.08
N LEU A 117 21.02 13.02 -17.49
CA LEU A 117 20.52 11.97 -16.61
C LEU A 117 19.99 12.53 -15.28
N VAL A 118 20.63 13.57 -14.75
CA VAL A 118 20.16 14.28 -13.55
C VAL A 118 18.85 15.00 -13.86
N GLU A 119 18.76 15.73 -14.98
CA GLU A 119 17.52 16.37 -15.41
C GLU A 119 16.39 15.35 -15.60
N TYR A 120 16.69 14.21 -16.22
CA TYR A 120 15.74 13.12 -16.37
C TYR A 120 15.25 12.58 -15.02
N LEU A 121 16.17 12.36 -14.07
CA LEU A 121 15.82 11.92 -12.73
C LEU A 121 14.89 12.94 -12.06
N ASP A 122 15.29 14.20 -12.01
CA ASP A 122 14.58 15.27 -11.30
C ASP A 122 13.16 15.45 -11.84
N LYS A 123 12.99 15.37 -13.17
CA LYS A 123 11.69 15.50 -13.84
C LYS A 123 10.74 14.34 -13.55
N ASN A 124 11.26 13.13 -13.33
CA ASN A 124 10.47 11.90 -13.28
C ASN A 124 10.32 11.28 -11.88
N LEU A 125 11.15 11.67 -10.90
CA LEU A 125 11.19 11.04 -9.58
C LEU A 125 9.86 11.06 -8.83
N SER A 126 9.06 12.11 -9.01
CA SER A 126 7.75 12.26 -8.36
C SER A 126 6.72 11.23 -8.81
N HIS A 127 6.89 10.61 -9.98
CA HIS A 127 5.96 9.64 -10.56
C HIS A 127 6.56 8.25 -10.76
N ASN A 128 7.88 8.15 -10.88
CA ASN A 128 8.59 6.89 -11.09
C ASN A 128 9.85 6.81 -10.23
N LEU A 129 9.77 6.12 -9.09
CA LEU A 129 10.94 5.94 -8.21
C LEU A 129 12.07 5.12 -8.82
N GLU A 130 11.85 4.38 -9.92
CA GLU A 130 12.91 3.57 -10.55
C GLU A 130 14.05 4.44 -11.10
N VAL A 131 13.77 5.70 -11.45
CA VAL A 131 14.77 6.67 -11.93
C VAL A 131 15.85 6.96 -10.90
N LEU A 132 15.58 6.70 -9.61
CA LEU A 132 16.57 6.82 -8.54
C LEU A 132 17.77 5.89 -8.76
N LEU A 133 17.61 4.78 -9.52
CA LEU A 133 18.73 3.90 -9.84
C LEU A 133 19.81 4.58 -10.68
N LEU A 134 19.49 5.67 -11.39
CA LEU A 134 20.48 6.46 -12.14
C LEU A 134 21.57 7.05 -11.23
N THR A 135 21.30 7.24 -9.93
CA THR A 135 22.32 7.70 -8.97
C THR A 135 23.46 6.70 -8.77
N ASN A 136 23.33 5.46 -9.26
CA ASN A 136 24.42 4.49 -9.28
C ASN A 136 25.49 4.81 -10.34
N ILE A 137 25.20 5.75 -11.24
CA ILE A 137 26.05 6.07 -12.41
C ILE A 137 26.79 7.38 -12.19
N PHE A 138 26.09 8.45 -11.82
CA PHE A 138 26.64 9.80 -11.73
C PHE A 138 27.14 10.17 -10.33
N THR A 139 27.76 11.36 -10.21
CA THR A 139 28.49 11.78 -9.00
C THR A 139 27.61 12.38 -7.92
N VAL A 140 26.44 12.92 -8.28
CA VAL A 140 25.48 13.52 -7.36
C VAL A 140 25.10 12.55 -6.23
N ASP A 141 25.16 13.04 -4.98
CA ASP A 141 24.86 12.20 -3.82
C ASP A 141 23.36 11.88 -3.76
N VAL A 142 23.04 10.58 -3.74
CA VAL A 142 21.67 10.05 -3.65
C VAL A 142 20.89 10.64 -2.46
N LYS A 143 21.57 11.09 -1.39
CA LYS A 143 20.96 11.74 -0.22
C LYS A 143 20.13 12.97 -0.57
N HIS A 144 20.46 13.68 -1.65
CA HIS A 144 19.70 14.87 -2.09
C HIS A 144 18.24 14.52 -2.41
N TYR A 145 17.97 13.26 -2.76
CA TYR A 145 16.64 12.77 -3.14
C TYR A 145 15.84 12.18 -1.98
N ALA A 146 16.38 12.14 -0.77
CA ALA A 146 15.72 11.49 0.37
C ALA A 146 14.35 12.11 0.68
N GLU A 147 14.25 13.45 0.66
CA GLU A 147 13.00 14.15 0.95
C GLU A 147 11.92 13.84 -0.09
N SER A 148 12.29 13.92 -1.37
CA SER A 148 11.37 13.64 -2.48
C SER A 148 10.89 12.19 -2.47
N VAL A 149 11.78 11.23 -2.18
CA VAL A 149 11.40 9.83 -2.07
C VAL A 149 10.48 9.60 -0.88
N LEU A 150 10.75 10.21 0.28
CA LEU A 150 9.86 10.14 1.45
C LEU A 150 8.45 10.64 1.11
N ASP A 151 8.33 11.74 0.38
CA ASP A 151 7.02 12.28 -0.01
C ASP A 151 6.22 11.32 -0.89
N VAL A 152 6.87 10.65 -1.84
CA VAL A 152 6.22 9.67 -2.71
C VAL A 152 5.78 8.44 -1.90
N ILE A 153 6.69 7.81 -1.15
CA ILE A 153 6.40 6.56 -0.42
C ILE A 153 5.44 6.76 0.76
N SER A 154 5.32 7.98 1.28
CA SER A 154 4.35 8.31 2.33
C SER A 154 2.92 8.43 1.80
N ARG A 155 2.74 8.69 0.49
CA ARG A 155 1.43 8.90 -0.14
C ARG A 155 0.96 7.70 -0.95
N ASP A 156 1.89 6.91 -1.49
CA ASP A 156 1.59 5.76 -2.34
C ASP A 156 2.19 4.47 -1.77
N ALA A 157 1.31 3.59 -1.28
CA ALA A 157 1.68 2.29 -0.72
C ALA A 157 2.33 1.35 -1.75
N LYS A 158 1.92 1.38 -3.02
CA LYS A 158 2.52 0.57 -4.09
C LYS A 158 3.91 1.08 -4.43
N ALA A 159 4.08 2.40 -4.48
CA ALA A 159 5.41 3.00 -4.68
C ALA A 159 6.35 2.67 -3.53
N LYS A 160 5.85 2.69 -2.28
CA LYS A 160 6.60 2.27 -1.08
C LYS A 160 7.07 0.82 -1.16
N GLU A 161 6.17 -0.11 -1.45
CA GLU A 161 6.49 -1.54 -1.59
C GLU A 161 7.57 -1.74 -2.65
N LYS A 162 7.34 -1.21 -3.86
CA LYS A 162 8.29 -1.26 -4.97
C LYS A 162 9.65 -0.67 -4.63
N PHE A 163 9.67 0.45 -3.91
CA PHE A 163 10.89 1.10 -3.46
C PHE A 163 11.68 0.20 -2.51
N LEU A 164 11.06 -0.30 -1.45
CA LEU A 164 11.72 -1.14 -0.45
C LEU A 164 12.19 -2.47 -1.04
N ASP A 165 11.37 -3.09 -1.90
CA ASP A 165 11.64 -4.43 -2.40
C ASP A 165 12.64 -4.51 -3.54
N ILE A 166 12.68 -3.48 -4.39
CA ILE A 166 13.46 -3.50 -5.63
C ILE A 166 14.51 -2.41 -5.60
N ILE A 167 14.07 -1.15 -5.49
CA ILE A 167 14.93 0.01 -5.75
C ILE A 167 16.00 0.11 -4.67
N LEU A 168 15.61 0.10 -3.40
CA LEU A 168 16.51 0.27 -2.26
C LEU A 168 17.62 -0.79 -2.24
N LYS A 169 17.29 -2.04 -2.57
CA LYS A 169 18.27 -3.16 -2.61
C LYS A 169 19.31 -2.97 -3.71
N ARG A 170 19.00 -2.21 -4.76
CA ARG A 170 19.84 -1.97 -5.94
C ARG A 170 20.61 -0.66 -5.89
N LEU A 171 20.36 0.22 -4.92
CA LEU A 171 21.17 1.42 -4.74
C LEU A 171 22.58 1.05 -4.25
N GLU A 172 23.59 1.57 -4.92
CA GLU A 172 25.00 1.36 -4.56
C GLU A 172 25.32 1.95 -3.17
N LYS A 173 24.76 3.13 -2.90
CA LYS A 173 24.93 3.88 -1.64
C LYS A 173 23.71 3.75 -0.72
N LYS A 174 23.06 2.59 -0.70
CA LYS A 174 21.78 2.36 0.02
C LYS A 174 21.83 2.71 1.51
N ASP A 175 22.88 2.34 2.23
CA ASP A 175 22.94 2.58 3.69
C ASP A 175 23.05 4.08 4.00
N MET A 176 23.84 4.80 3.21
CA MET A 176 23.92 6.27 3.30
C MET A 176 22.59 6.93 2.96
N PHE A 177 21.88 6.40 1.96
CA PHE A 177 20.56 6.91 1.58
C PHE A 177 19.54 6.69 2.69
N VAL A 178 19.46 5.49 3.27
CA VAL A 178 18.56 5.17 4.38
C VAL A 178 18.84 6.02 5.60
N ASN A 179 20.12 6.26 5.93
CA ASN A 179 20.47 7.16 7.04
C ASN A 179 19.97 8.59 6.81
N ALA A 180 20.06 9.11 5.58
CA ALA A 180 19.49 10.41 5.24
C ALA A 180 17.96 10.40 5.33
N MET A 181 17.30 9.33 4.89
CA MET A 181 15.86 9.15 5.04
C MET A 181 15.46 9.16 6.52
N PHE A 182 16.15 8.41 7.38
CA PHE A 182 15.89 8.38 8.82
C PHE A 182 16.10 9.75 9.49
N GLU A 183 17.12 10.50 9.09
CA GLU A 183 17.32 11.87 9.55
C GLU A 183 16.11 12.75 9.23
N LYS A 184 15.65 12.72 7.98
CA LYS A 184 14.47 13.49 7.53
C LYS A 184 13.18 13.04 8.21
N MET A 185 12.98 11.72 8.34
CA MET A 185 11.84 11.17 9.09
C MET A 185 11.85 11.62 10.55
N TYR A 186 13.01 11.62 11.20
CA TYR A 186 13.13 12.04 12.60
C TYR A 186 12.85 13.55 12.78
N GLN A 187 13.31 14.37 11.83
CA GLN A 187 12.99 15.80 11.78
C GLN A 187 11.47 16.02 11.66
N ARG A 188 10.81 15.32 10.73
CA ARG A 188 9.34 15.37 10.57
C ARG A 188 8.61 14.87 11.82
N TYR A 189 9.10 13.80 12.46
CA TYR A 189 8.50 13.26 13.67
C TYR A 189 8.52 14.25 14.84
N SER A 190 9.66 14.94 15.00
CA SER A 190 9.90 15.84 16.13
C SER A 190 9.01 17.08 16.11
N SER A 191 8.69 17.59 14.92
CA SER A 191 7.86 18.80 14.74
C SER A 191 6.38 18.54 14.53
N ALA A 192 5.98 17.29 14.26
CA ALA A 192 4.61 16.99 13.83
C ALA A 192 3.63 16.61 14.95
N GLU A 193 2.34 16.61 14.60
CA GLU A 193 1.23 16.17 15.43
C GLU A 193 1.13 14.63 15.53
N LYS A 194 0.24 14.13 16.40
CA LYS A 194 0.13 12.70 16.75
C LYS A 194 -0.13 11.79 15.55
N GLU A 195 -0.96 12.21 14.61
CA GLU A 195 -1.31 11.40 13.43
C GLU A 195 -0.09 11.18 12.52
N ILE A 196 0.59 12.27 12.16
CA ILE A 196 1.82 12.24 11.35
C ILE A 196 2.93 11.43 12.04
N ARG A 197 3.07 11.57 13.37
CA ARG A 197 4.02 10.76 14.15
C ARG A 197 3.73 9.26 14.03
N THR A 198 2.46 8.87 13.98
CA THR A 198 2.06 7.46 13.83
C THR A 198 2.45 6.93 12.46
N SER A 199 2.14 7.67 11.38
CA SER A 199 2.52 7.29 10.02
C SER A 199 4.03 7.18 9.83
N ILE A 200 4.82 8.07 10.44
CA ILE A 200 6.29 8.00 10.39
C ILE A 200 6.80 6.75 11.13
N LEU A 201 6.22 6.40 12.28
CA LEU A 201 6.60 5.19 13.01
C LEU A 201 6.22 3.90 12.26
N GLU A 202 5.11 3.90 11.53
CA GLU A 202 4.74 2.81 10.63
C GLU A 202 5.73 2.68 9.47
N LEU A 203 6.07 3.78 8.81
CA LEU A 203 7.09 3.78 7.77
C LEU A 203 8.43 3.28 8.30
N TYR A 204 8.83 3.69 9.51
CA TYR A 204 10.05 3.18 10.15
C TYR A 204 10.00 1.66 10.39
N LYS A 205 8.86 1.13 10.85
CA LYS A 205 8.68 -0.32 11.01
C LYS A 205 8.85 -1.05 9.68
N ASP A 206 8.36 -0.48 8.58
CA ASP A 206 8.58 -1.05 7.25
C ASP A 206 10.07 -1.14 6.96
N PHE A 207 10.85 -0.06 7.08
CA PHE A 207 12.32 -0.10 6.92
C PHE A 207 13.00 -1.14 7.83
N LYS A 208 12.52 -1.28 9.08
CA LYS A 208 13.01 -2.29 10.03
C LYS A 208 12.81 -3.72 9.55
N THR A 209 11.71 -4.03 8.86
CA THR A 209 11.51 -5.37 8.27
C THR A 209 12.57 -5.72 7.22
N TYR A 210 13.18 -4.71 6.59
CA TYR A 210 14.27 -4.86 5.63
C TYR A 210 15.66 -4.81 6.28
N GLY A 211 15.74 -4.83 7.62
CA GLY A 211 16.99 -4.87 8.39
C GLY A 211 17.61 -3.50 8.68
N TYR A 212 16.92 -2.40 8.37
CA TYR A 212 17.40 -1.05 8.64
C TYR A 212 16.91 -0.54 9.98
N THR A 213 17.83 -0.06 10.84
CA THR A 213 17.50 0.40 12.19
C THR A 213 18.10 1.77 12.48
N ASP A 214 17.38 2.59 13.25
CA ASP A 214 17.87 3.86 13.78
C ASP A 214 17.64 3.92 15.29
N THR A 215 18.68 4.26 16.04
CA THR A 215 18.67 4.23 17.51
C THR A 215 17.62 5.17 18.11
N ARG A 216 17.32 6.30 17.46
CA ARG A 216 16.34 7.26 17.93
C ARG A 216 14.93 6.69 17.82
N PHE A 217 14.62 6.07 16.68
CA PHE A 217 13.35 5.39 16.46
C PHE A 217 13.18 4.15 17.35
N GLU A 218 14.23 3.34 17.54
CA GLU A 218 14.19 2.22 18.50
C GLU A 218 13.92 2.72 19.93
N ASN A 219 14.53 3.83 20.35
CA ASN A 219 14.25 4.42 21.66
C ASN A 219 12.81 4.91 21.78
N ILE A 220 12.23 5.50 20.73
CA ILE A 220 10.82 5.91 20.69
C ILE A 220 9.92 4.68 20.77
N LEU A 221 10.15 3.65 19.94
CA LEU A 221 9.37 2.42 19.96
C LEU A 221 9.50 1.68 21.29
N ASN A 222 10.66 1.67 21.94
CA ASN A 222 10.88 1.05 23.24
C ASN A 222 10.25 1.85 24.38
N LYS A 223 10.22 3.18 24.31
CA LYS A 223 9.48 4.01 25.26
C LYS A 223 7.98 3.84 25.08
N THR A 224 7.51 3.78 23.83
CA THR A 224 6.12 3.51 23.50
C THR A 224 5.75 2.08 23.88
N SER A 225 6.62 1.09 23.71
CA SER A 225 6.40 -0.29 24.15
C SER A 225 6.49 -0.41 25.66
N LYS A 226 7.30 0.37 26.38
CA LYS A 226 7.33 0.40 27.85
C LYS A 226 6.13 1.13 28.44
N THR A 227 5.63 2.17 27.77
CA THR A 227 4.41 2.89 28.15
C THR A 227 3.16 2.09 27.77
N TRP A 228 3.17 1.44 26.61
CA TRP A 228 2.15 0.48 26.18
C TRP A 228 2.21 -0.77 27.03
N TYR A 229 3.37 -1.31 27.40
CA TYR A 229 3.49 -2.44 28.32
C TYR A 229 3.06 -2.03 29.73
N LYS A 230 3.36 -0.81 30.21
CA LYS A 230 2.80 -0.33 31.49
C LYS A 230 1.29 -0.10 31.43
N PHE A 231 0.79 0.54 30.38
CA PHE A 231 -0.64 0.75 30.16
C PHE A 231 -1.37 -0.58 29.95
N TRP A 232 -0.79 -1.49 29.18
CA TRP A 232 -1.25 -2.84 28.92
C TRP A 232 -1.10 -3.72 30.16
N HIS A 233 -0.12 -3.53 31.04
CA HIS A 233 -0.04 -4.26 32.31
C HIS A 233 -1.00 -3.72 33.34
N SER A 234 -1.24 -2.41 33.41
CA SER A 234 -2.33 -1.85 34.23
C SER A 234 -3.70 -2.24 33.66
N PHE A 235 -3.83 -2.28 32.34
CA PHE A 235 -5.03 -2.78 31.65
C PHE A 235 -5.14 -4.30 31.72
N MET A 236 -4.05 -5.08 31.81
CA MET A 236 -4.03 -6.55 31.94
C MET A 236 -4.11 -7.00 33.39
N GLU A 237 -3.74 -6.18 34.36
CA GLU A 237 -4.20 -6.35 35.73
C GLU A 237 -5.71 -6.16 35.77
N ILE A 238 -6.23 -5.06 35.22
CA ILE A 238 -7.68 -4.83 35.14
C ILE A 238 -8.37 -5.90 34.28
N SER A 239 -7.77 -6.35 33.17
CA SER A 239 -8.36 -7.31 32.23
C SER A 239 -8.11 -8.76 32.64
N SER A 240 -7.15 -9.09 33.48
CA SER A 240 -7.07 -10.42 34.10
C SER A 240 -8.12 -10.57 35.21
N TYR A 241 -8.49 -9.47 35.87
CA TYR A 241 -9.72 -9.40 36.64
C TYR A 241 -10.96 -9.41 35.72
N LEU A 242 -10.97 -8.67 34.60
CA LEU A 242 -12.12 -8.57 33.69
C LEU A 242 -12.35 -9.81 32.80
N SER A 243 -11.31 -10.59 32.46
CA SER A 243 -11.38 -11.80 31.61
C SER A 243 -11.80 -13.02 32.42
N ARG A 244 -11.40 -13.09 33.70
CA ARG A 244 -12.05 -14.00 34.68
C ARG A 244 -13.52 -13.64 34.91
N PHE A 245 -13.89 -12.38 34.72
CA PHE A 245 -15.29 -11.95 34.69
C PHE A 245 -15.94 -12.29 33.34
N ALA A 246 -15.35 -12.03 32.18
CA ALA A 246 -16.00 -12.14 30.86
C ALA A 246 -16.34 -13.57 30.43
N ASP A 247 -15.43 -14.54 30.64
CA ASP A 247 -15.70 -15.94 30.32
C ASP A 247 -16.76 -16.55 31.27
N ASN A 248 -16.81 -16.04 32.51
CA ASN A 248 -17.84 -16.40 33.47
C ASN A 248 -19.09 -15.52 33.37
N PHE A 249 -19.09 -14.36 32.70
CA PHE A 249 -20.22 -13.42 32.75
C PHE A 249 -21.36 -13.91 31.88
N VAL A 250 -21.05 -14.43 30.69
CA VAL A 250 -22.08 -15.05 29.83
C VAL A 250 -22.62 -16.32 30.47
N PHE A 251 -21.75 -17.17 31.02
CA PHE A 251 -22.19 -18.39 31.70
C PHE A 251 -22.97 -18.09 32.99
N LEU A 252 -22.53 -17.13 33.80
CA LEU A 252 -23.20 -16.70 35.03
C LEU A 252 -24.51 -15.99 34.73
N THR A 253 -24.59 -15.14 33.71
CA THR A 253 -25.85 -14.49 33.32
C THR A 253 -26.85 -15.48 32.74
N VAL A 254 -26.40 -16.43 31.92
CA VAL A 254 -27.25 -17.53 31.42
C VAL A 254 -27.67 -18.46 32.56
N ALA A 255 -26.76 -18.85 33.44
CA ALA A 255 -27.07 -19.68 34.61
C ALA A 255 -28.02 -18.96 35.58
N LEU A 256 -27.79 -17.67 35.85
CA LEU A 256 -28.68 -16.85 36.68
C LEU A 256 -30.05 -16.73 36.02
N ALA A 257 -30.13 -16.48 34.71
CA ALA A 257 -31.40 -16.44 33.98
C ALA A 257 -32.14 -17.78 34.02
N ILE A 258 -31.44 -18.91 33.88
CA ILE A 258 -32.03 -20.26 34.01
C ILE A 258 -32.53 -20.48 35.43
N VAL A 259 -31.74 -20.13 36.46
CA VAL A 259 -32.14 -20.24 37.86
C VAL A 259 -33.34 -19.34 38.16
N THR A 260 -33.35 -18.10 37.69
CA THR A 260 -34.50 -17.20 37.83
C THR A 260 -35.73 -17.76 37.11
N MET A 261 -35.57 -18.34 35.92
CA MET A 261 -36.66 -19.00 35.20
C MET A 261 -37.21 -20.20 35.98
N LEU A 262 -36.35 -21.03 36.57
CA LEU A 262 -36.73 -22.17 37.41
C LEU A 262 -37.44 -21.72 38.70
N VAL A 263 -36.97 -20.65 39.35
CA VAL A 263 -37.59 -20.06 40.54
C VAL A 263 -38.96 -19.50 40.19
N LEU A 264 -39.08 -18.73 39.10
CA LEU A 264 -40.36 -18.19 38.63
C LEU A 264 -41.33 -19.32 38.24
N PHE A 265 -40.84 -20.39 37.62
CA PHE A 265 -41.67 -21.56 37.27
C PHE A 265 -42.11 -22.39 38.48
N SER A 266 -41.42 -22.27 39.61
CA SER A 266 -41.83 -22.91 40.88
C SER A 266 -43.06 -22.25 41.50
N ILE A 267 -43.33 -20.99 41.14
CA ILE A 267 -44.50 -20.25 41.63
C ILE A 267 -45.75 -20.73 40.88
N SER A 268 -46.71 -21.31 41.61
CA SER A 268 -47.93 -21.91 41.05
C SER A 268 -48.75 -20.96 40.17
N PHE A 269 -48.81 -19.67 40.53
CA PHE A 269 -49.52 -18.64 39.75
C PHE A 269 -48.88 -18.35 38.40
N VAL A 270 -47.55 -18.22 38.36
CA VAL A 270 -46.79 -17.98 37.12
C VAL A 270 -46.89 -19.19 36.20
N ARG A 271 -46.71 -20.40 36.75
CA ARG A 271 -46.82 -21.65 36.00
C ARG A 271 -48.21 -21.83 35.38
N TYR A 272 -49.28 -21.54 36.12
CA TYR A 272 -50.64 -21.56 35.59
C TYR A 272 -50.80 -20.63 34.37
N LYS A 273 -50.37 -19.37 34.49
CA LYS A 273 -50.50 -18.40 33.40
C LYS A 273 -49.73 -18.82 32.16
N ILE A 274 -48.53 -19.38 32.33
CA ILE A 274 -47.74 -19.92 31.21
C ILE A 274 -48.51 -21.03 30.51
N PHE A 275 -49.03 -22.03 31.24
CA PHE A 275 -49.80 -23.11 30.63
C PHE A 275 -51.09 -22.62 29.95
N TYR A 276 -51.76 -21.63 30.52
CA TYR A 276 -52.95 -21.04 29.93
C TYR A 276 -52.66 -20.32 28.61
N ILE A 277 -51.62 -19.48 28.58
CA ILE A 277 -51.18 -18.75 27.36
C ILE A 277 -50.72 -19.71 26.26
N LEU A 278 -50.06 -20.81 26.64
CA LEU A 278 -49.63 -21.85 25.69
C LEU A 278 -50.76 -22.78 25.22
N GLY A 279 -52.01 -22.55 25.67
CA GLY A 279 -53.17 -23.37 25.28
C GLY A 279 -53.22 -24.75 25.95
N LEU A 280 -52.36 -25.02 26.93
CA LEU A 280 -52.32 -26.27 27.70
C LEU A 280 -53.35 -26.25 28.83
N LYS A 281 -54.63 -26.11 28.46
CA LYS A 281 -55.75 -25.84 29.38
C LYS A 281 -55.87 -26.85 30.53
N LYS A 282 -55.70 -28.14 30.26
CA LYS A 282 -55.73 -29.20 31.29
C LYS A 282 -54.62 -29.03 32.34
N PHE A 283 -53.41 -28.65 31.93
CA PHE A 283 -52.30 -28.39 32.85
C PHE A 283 -52.47 -27.07 33.61
N ALA A 284 -53.08 -26.07 32.98
CA ALA A 284 -53.46 -24.82 33.61
C ALA A 284 -54.45 -25.07 34.76
N ALA A 285 -55.54 -25.81 34.51
CA ALA A 285 -56.54 -26.17 35.52
C ALA A 285 -55.93 -26.95 36.70
N LEU A 286 -55.15 -28.00 36.41
CA LEU A 286 -54.47 -28.79 37.46
C LEU A 286 -53.44 -27.99 38.27
N THR A 287 -52.78 -27.01 37.64
CA THR A 287 -51.84 -26.12 38.33
C THR A 287 -52.56 -25.09 39.18
N TYR A 288 -53.68 -24.55 38.69
CA TYR A 288 -54.51 -23.59 39.40
C TYR A 288 -55.23 -24.22 40.59
N ARG A 289 -55.60 -25.51 40.50
CA ARG A 289 -56.12 -26.28 41.65
C ARG A 289 -55.21 -26.16 42.87
N LYS A 290 -53.89 -26.29 42.68
CA LYS A 290 -52.90 -26.14 43.76
C LYS A 290 -52.85 -24.73 44.37
N ILE A 291 -53.41 -23.72 43.70
CA ILE A 291 -53.59 -22.36 44.21
C ILE A 291 -54.86 -22.29 45.08
N VAL A 292 -55.95 -22.90 44.61
CA VAL A 292 -57.22 -23.02 45.36
C VAL A 292 -57.03 -23.86 46.62
N ASP A 293 -56.26 -24.94 46.57
CA ASP A 293 -55.98 -25.81 47.73
C ASP A 293 -55.34 -25.06 48.90
N LYS A 294 -54.64 -23.94 48.65
CA LYS A 294 -54.04 -23.08 49.69
C LYS A 294 -55.03 -22.12 50.35
N ASP A 295 -56.15 -21.85 49.69
CA ASP A 295 -57.19 -20.94 50.15
C ASP A 295 -58.56 -21.46 49.68
N PRO A 296 -59.06 -22.55 50.29
CA PRO A 296 -60.18 -23.31 49.75
C PRO A 296 -61.53 -22.62 49.92
N LEU A 297 -61.63 -21.48 50.59
CA LEU A 297 -62.88 -20.75 50.80
C LEU A 297 -62.99 -19.48 49.96
N ASN A 298 -61.96 -19.18 49.17
CA ASN A 298 -61.97 -18.02 48.29
C ASN A 298 -62.85 -18.27 47.06
N GLU A 299 -63.99 -17.58 47.02
CA GLU A 299 -64.99 -17.74 45.96
C GLU A 299 -64.42 -17.46 44.56
N ASP A 300 -63.66 -16.37 44.39
CA ASP A 300 -63.15 -15.94 43.09
C ASP A 300 -62.16 -16.95 42.50
N LYS A 301 -61.27 -17.49 43.34
CA LYS A 301 -60.32 -18.53 42.92
C LYS A 301 -61.06 -19.82 42.55
N ARG A 302 -62.07 -20.22 43.32
CA ARG A 302 -62.86 -21.42 42.97
C ARG A 302 -63.66 -21.25 41.69
N LEU A 303 -64.24 -20.06 41.47
CA LEU A 303 -64.94 -19.75 40.23
C LEU A 303 -63.97 -19.82 39.04
N THR A 304 -62.78 -19.25 39.19
CA THR A 304 -61.71 -19.31 38.17
C THR A 304 -61.31 -20.77 37.90
N LEU A 305 -61.21 -21.62 38.93
CA LEU A 305 -60.91 -23.05 38.75
C LEU A 305 -62.02 -23.80 37.99
N ALA A 306 -63.29 -23.53 38.31
CA ALA A 306 -64.44 -24.13 37.63
C ALA A 306 -64.45 -23.78 36.13
N GLN A 307 -64.22 -22.51 35.80
CA GLN A 307 -64.09 -22.03 34.42
C GLN A 307 -62.91 -22.71 33.69
N LEU A 308 -61.76 -22.84 34.35
CA LEU A 308 -60.60 -23.52 33.76
C LEU A 308 -60.85 -25.01 33.50
N TYR A 309 -61.62 -25.69 34.36
CA TYR A 309 -62.03 -27.07 34.11
C TYR A 309 -62.98 -27.17 32.91
N GLU A 310 -63.96 -26.28 32.82
CA GLU A 310 -64.89 -26.22 31.70
C GLU A 310 -64.16 -25.97 30.37
N GLU A 311 -63.25 -24.99 30.34
CA GLU A 311 -62.42 -24.70 29.18
C GLU A 311 -61.49 -25.86 28.78
N ALA A 312 -61.10 -26.70 29.74
CA ALA A 312 -60.30 -27.90 29.51
C ALA A 312 -61.13 -29.14 29.14
N GLY A 313 -62.46 -29.03 29.08
CA GLY A 313 -63.38 -30.14 28.81
C GLY A 313 -63.59 -31.09 30.01
N MET A 314 -63.20 -30.67 31.21
CA MET A 314 -63.34 -31.40 32.48
C MET A 314 -64.67 -31.02 33.16
N PHE A 315 -65.78 -31.35 32.51
CA PHE A 315 -67.12 -30.87 32.91
C PHE A 315 -67.58 -31.40 34.27
N GLU A 316 -67.21 -32.63 34.64
CA GLU A 316 -67.56 -33.20 35.94
C GLU A 316 -66.87 -32.43 37.09
N GLU A 317 -65.58 -32.16 36.95
CA GLU A 317 -64.81 -31.38 37.93
C GLU A 317 -65.27 -29.92 38.00
N ALA A 318 -65.63 -29.31 36.86
CA ALA A 318 -66.23 -27.97 36.82
C ALA A 318 -67.55 -27.93 37.60
N MET A 319 -68.44 -28.90 37.36
CA MET A 319 -69.74 -29.00 38.04
C MET A 319 -69.57 -29.17 39.55
N ASN A 320 -68.56 -29.95 39.99
CA ASN A 320 -68.26 -30.14 41.40
C ASN A 320 -67.83 -28.83 42.09
N GLU A 321 -66.99 -28.01 41.44
CA GLU A 321 -66.57 -26.71 41.97
C GLU A 321 -67.73 -25.70 42.00
N TYR A 322 -68.58 -25.65 40.97
CA TYR A 322 -69.79 -24.81 40.97
C TYR A 322 -70.78 -25.19 42.08
N ASN A 323 -70.99 -26.50 42.31
CA ASN A 323 -71.84 -26.99 43.38
C ASN A 323 -71.25 -26.70 44.78
N PHE A 324 -69.92 -26.66 44.90
CA PHE A 324 -69.25 -26.27 46.13
C PHE A 324 -69.47 -24.78 46.43
N LEU A 325 -69.28 -23.90 45.44
CA LEU A 325 -69.57 -22.46 45.56
C LEU A 325 -71.03 -22.18 45.95
N LYS A 326 -71.99 -22.92 45.36
CA LYS A 326 -73.41 -22.78 45.70
C LYS A 326 -73.70 -23.16 47.15
N ARG A 327 -73.01 -24.17 47.69
CA ARG A 327 -73.19 -24.64 49.07
C ARG A 327 -72.66 -23.62 50.09
N ILE A 328 -71.49 -23.02 49.85
CA ILE A 328 -70.93 -22.01 50.75
C ILE A 328 -71.76 -20.72 50.78
N LYS A 329 -72.44 -20.35 49.69
CA LYS A 329 -73.32 -19.16 49.65
C LYS A 329 -74.68 -19.33 50.34
N LEU A 330 -75.03 -20.57 50.71
CA LEU A 330 -76.30 -20.90 51.35
C LEU A 330 -76.16 -21.11 52.88
N GLU A 331 -74.93 -21.08 53.40
CA GLU A 331 -74.58 -20.96 54.83
C GLU A 331 -74.23 -19.50 55.16
#